data_AF-A0A7S2M8U8-F1
#
_entry.id   AF-A0A7S2M8U8-F1
#
_cell.length_a   1.000
_cell.length_b   1.000
_cell.length_c   1.000
_cell.angle_alpha   90.00
_cell.angle_beta   90.00
_cell.angle_gamma   90.00
#
_symmetry.space_group_name_H-M   'P 1'
#
loop_
_entity.id
_entity.type
_entity.pdbx_description
1 polymer ?
#
loop_
_entity_poly.entity_id
_entity_poly.type
_entity_poly.pdbx_seq_one_letter_code
_entity_poly.pdbx_strand_id
1 'polypeptide(L)'
;RLLGPDFAAVREQLRAGGATSSSCPVQWREKDIAFRCVDCEADHNCAVCPECFFLGDHEGHAVSLIRTVGGCCDCGDPSSWKPRGFCKRHHGISEEDDSERALLALPEQIRWTCAPVIEEAVAFASG
;
A
#
# COMPACT_ATOMS: atom_id res chain seq x y z
N ARG A 1 13.08 0.97 25.03
CA ARG A 1 12.23 -0.14 25.54
C ARG A 1 10.78 0.22 25.22
N LEU A 2 10.21 -0.29 24.13
CA LEU A 2 8.79 -0.09 23.83
C LEU A 2 8.03 -1.30 24.38
N LEU A 3 7.09 -1.04 25.29
CA LEU A 3 6.14 -2.01 25.83
C LEU A 3 4.97 -2.10 24.84
N GLY A 4 5.00 -3.11 23.99
CA GLY A 4 3.93 -3.49 23.05
C GLY A 4 3.95 -5.00 22.85
N PRO A 5 2.90 -5.60 22.27
CA PRO A 5 2.88 -7.04 22.01
C PRO A 5 4.13 -7.46 21.23
N ASP A 6 4.69 -8.62 21.60
CA ASP A 6 5.82 -9.22 20.91
C ASP A 6 5.47 -9.38 19.42
N PHE A 7 6.41 -9.06 18.53
CA PHE A 7 6.27 -9.24 17.08
C PHE A 7 5.87 -10.69 16.76
N ALA A 8 6.39 -11.66 17.53
CA ALA A 8 6.02 -13.06 17.41
C ALA A 8 4.53 -13.29 17.70
N ALA A 9 4.00 -12.68 18.77
CA ALA A 9 2.60 -12.80 19.14
C ALA A 9 1.67 -12.18 18.10
N VAL A 10 2.06 -11.04 17.50
CA VAL A 10 1.31 -10.43 16.40
C VAL A 10 1.31 -11.35 15.17
N ARG A 11 2.45 -11.97 14.85
CA ARG A 11 2.58 -12.88 13.72
C ARG A 11 1.70 -14.12 13.86
N GLU A 12 1.60 -14.69 15.06
CA GLU A 12 0.78 -15.87 15.34
C GLU A 12 -0.72 -15.61 15.14
N GLN A 13 -1.16 -14.36 15.31
CA GLN A 13 -2.56 -13.97 15.15
C GLN A 13 -2.97 -13.74 13.69
N LEU A 14 -2.01 -13.72 12.76
CA LEU A 14 -2.30 -13.52 11.35
C LEU A 14 -2.95 -14.75 10.74
N ARG A 15 -4.13 -14.57 10.17
CA ARG A 15 -4.73 -15.55 9.26
C ARG A 15 -4.04 -15.41 7.91
N ALA A 16 -3.66 -16.53 7.30
CA ALA A 16 -3.12 -16.52 5.95
C ALA A 16 -4.21 -16.06 4.96
N GLY A 17 -3.92 -15.07 4.13
CA GLY A 17 -4.62 -14.91 2.85
C GLY A 17 -4.94 -13.48 2.43
N GLY A 18 -4.81 -13.28 1.12
CA GLY A 18 -5.25 -12.11 0.35
C GLY A 18 -4.77 -12.30 -1.09
N ALA A 19 -5.55 -11.85 -2.07
CA ALA A 19 -5.14 -11.88 -3.47
C ALA A 19 -3.94 -10.95 -3.70
N THR A 20 -3.15 -11.22 -4.73
CA THR A 20 -2.14 -10.28 -5.23
C THR A 20 -2.82 -9.10 -5.91
N SER A 21 -2.42 -7.88 -5.57
CA SER A 21 -2.91 -6.63 -6.17
C SER A 21 -1.78 -5.59 -6.24
N SER A 22 -2.02 -4.42 -6.83
CA SER A 22 -1.02 -3.34 -6.84
C SER A 22 -0.77 -2.80 -5.42
N SER A 23 -1.83 -2.48 -4.68
CA SER A 23 -1.78 -1.97 -3.31
C SER A 23 -2.63 -2.78 -2.33
N CYS A 24 -2.34 -2.61 -1.05
CA CYS A 24 -3.03 -3.29 0.04
C CYS A 24 -4.38 -2.64 0.33
N PRO A 25 -5.50 -3.40 0.36
CA PRO A 25 -6.83 -2.83 0.60
C PRO A 25 -7.18 -2.68 2.10
N VAL A 26 -6.25 -3.01 3.01
CA VAL A 26 -6.53 -3.04 4.45
C VAL A 26 -6.76 -1.62 4.98
N GLN A 27 -7.92 -1.42 5.59
CA GLN A 27 -8.27 -0.21 6.34
C GLN A 27 -8.22 -0.49 7.84
N TRP A 28 -7.83 0.53 8.59
CA TRP A 28 -7.70 0.46 10.04
C TRP A 28 -8.84 1.20 10.73
N ARG A 29 -9.24 0.65 11.87
CA ARG A 29 -10.03 1.33 12.90
C ARG A 29 -9.11 1.90 13.96
N GLU A 30 -9.66 2.72 14.84
CA GLU A 30 -8.92 3.21 16.00
C GLU A 30 -8.37 2.03 16.82
N LYS A 31 -7.09 2.13 17.23
CA LYS A 31 -6.33 1.16 18.03
C LYS A 31 -5.95 -0.13 17.32
N ASP A 32 -6.19 -0.26 16.02
CA ASP A 32 -5.63 -1.36 15.23
C ASP A 32 -4.10 -1.31 15.25
N ILE A 33 -3.48 -2.46 14.99
CA ILE A 33 -2.04 -2.63 14.98
C ILE A 33 -1.51 -2.37 13.56
N ALA A 34 -0.48 -1.54 13.47
CA ALA A 34 0.29 -1.33 12.25
C ALA A 34 1.78 -1.29 12.57
N PHE A 35 2.61 -1.37 11.53
CA PHE A 35 4.05 -1.29 11.62
C PHE A 35 4.56 -0.10 10.83
N ARG A 36 5.49 0.62 11.46
CA ARG A 36 6.25 1.69 10.84
C ARG A 36 7.69 1.24 10.64
N CYS A 37 8.31 1.69 9.56
CA CYS A 37 9.67 1.37 9.18
C CYS A 37 10.31 2.64 8.61
N VAL A 38 11.20 3.27 9.38
CA VAL A 38 11.79 4.59 9.05
C VAL A 38 12.52 4.55 7.71
N ASP A 39 13.11 3.41 7.38
CA ASP A 39 13.79 3.23 6.11
C ASP A 39 12.81 3.18 4.93
N CYS A 40 11.63 2.59 5.10
CA CYS A 40 10.67 2.36 4.03
C CYS A 40 9.62 3.47 3.89
N GLU A 41 9.35 4.22 4.96
CA GLU A 41 8.36 5.30 4.92
C GLU A 41 8.80 6.46 4.02
N ALA A 42 7.83 7.09 3.35
CA ALA A 42 8.02 8.38 2.72
C ALA A 42 8.03 9.50 3.77
N ASP A 43 7.13 9.42 4.75
CA ASP A 43 7.06 10.30 5.91
C ASP A 43 6.59 9.58 7.19
N HIS A 44 6.54 10.30 8.32
CA HIS A 44 6.25 9.73 9.64
C HIS A 44 4.79 9.29 9.85
N ASN A 45 3.90 9.58 8.91
CA ASN A 45 2.51 9.16 8.94
C ASN A 45 2.31 7.81 8.23
N CYS A 46 3.29 7.32 7.47
CA CYS A 46 3.16 6.07 6.74
C CYS A 46 3.30 4.84 7.63
N ALA A 47 2.50 3.81 7.37
CA ALA A 47 2.56 2.53 8.04
C ALA A 47 1.99 1.40 7.17
N VAL A 48 2.32 0.16 7.53
CA VAL A 48 1.80 -1.03 6.85
C VAL A 48 1.10 -1.96 7.83
N CYS A 49 0.11 -2.70 7.34
CA CYS A 49 -0.59 -3.70 8.14
C CYS A 49 0.37 -4.84 8.53
N PRO A 50 0.05 -5.62 9.59
CA PRO A 50 0.93 -6.69 10.06
C PRO A 50 1.28 -7.71 8.97
N GLU A 51 0.31 -8.08 8.13
CA GLU A 51 0.55 -9.06 7.07
C GLU A 51 1.51 -8.53 6.00
N CYS A 52 1.44 -7.23 5.67
CA CYS A 52 2.38 -6.62 4.73
C CYS A 52 3.78 -6.50 5.33
N PHE A 53 3.89 -6.13 6.61
CA PHE A 53 5.18 -6.08 7.30
C PHE A 53 5.90 -7.44 7.29
N PHE A 54 5.21 -8.52 7.68
CA PHE A 54 5.86 -9.84 7.77
C PHE A 54 6.09 -10.54 6.42
N LEU A 55 5.47 -10.05 5.34
CA LEU A 55 5.70 -10.53 3.97
C LEU A 55 6.63 -9.62 3.17
N GLY A 56 6.97 -8.45 3.68
CA GLY A 56 7.99 -7.55 3.15
C GLY A 56 9.37 -7.85 3.73
N ASP A 57 10.38 -7.20 3.18
CA ASP A 57 11.75 -7.24 3.70
C ASP A 57 12.04 -5.96 4.50
N HIS A 58 12.28 -6.16 5.80
CA HIS A 58 12.64 -5.10 6.73
C HIS A 58 13.85 -5.50 7.60
N GLU A 59 14.66 -6.44 7.13
CA GLU A 59 15.85 -6.88 7.86
C GLU A 59 16.85 -5.72 8.00
N GLY A 60 17.30 -5.46 9.24
CA GLY A 60 18.24 -4.38 9.53
C GLY A 60 17.63 -2.96 9.52
N HIS A 61 16.33 -2.79 9.27
CA HIS A 61 15.67 -1.49 9.30
C HIS A 61 15.26 -1.05 10.71
N ALA A 62 15.05 0.26 10.89
CA ALA A 62 14.48 0.83 12.11
C ALA A 62 12.94 0.72 12.11
N VAL A 63 12.43 -0.30 12.79
CA VAL A 63 11.00 -0.64 12.81
C VAL A 63 10.33 -0.41 14.18
N SER A 64 9.05 -0.09 14.17
CA SER A 64 8.24 0.06 15.38
C SER A 64 6.79 -0.38 15.17
N LEU A 65 6.22 -1.03 16.19
CA LEU A 65 4.79 -1.30 16.27
C LEU A 65 4.05 -0.05 16.77
N ILE A 66 2.96 0.31 16.09
CA ILE A 66 2.12 1.46 16.43
C ILE A 66 0.66 1.05 16.59
N ARG A 67 -0.12 1.91 17.27
CA ARG A 67 -1.59 1.84 17.28
C ARG A 67 -2.13 2.97 16.43
N THR A 68 -3.03 2.64 15.52
CA THR A 68 -3.61 3.58 14.57
C THR A 68 -4.73 4.40 15.20
N VAL A 69 -5.09 5.52 14.57
CA VAL A 69 -6.30 6.32 14.88
C VAL A 69 -7.34 6.21 13.76
N GLY A 70 -7.17 5.22 12.88
CA GLY A 70 -7.76 5.16 11.54
C GLY A 70 -6.68 5.18 10.46
N GLY A 71 -7.08 5.02 9.20
CA GLY A 71 -6.19 5.06 8.03
C GLY A 71 -6.23 3.78 7.18
N CYS A 72 -5.27 3.63 6.28
CA CYS A 72 -5.11 2.43 5.45
C CYS A 72 -3.64 2.04 5.33
N CYS A 73 -3.41 0.78 4.98
CA CYS A 73 -2.08 0.26 4.73
C CYS A 73 -1.44 0.89 3.49
N ASP A 74 -0.21 1.39 3.61
CA ASP A 74 0.50 2.06 2.51
C ASP A 74 1.28 1.10 1.59
N CYS A 75 1.21 -0.21 1.85
CA CYS A 75 1.95 -1.19 1.07
C CYS A 75 1.46 -1.24 -0.38
N GLY A 76 2.39 -1.04 -1.32
CA GLY A 76 2.13 -0.98 -2.76
C GLY A 76 1.91 0.43 -3.32
N ASP A 77 1.85 1.47 -2.47
CA ASP A 77 1.86 2.85 -2.94
C ASP A 77 3.28 3.43 -2.85
N PRO A 78 3.98 3.68 -3.98
CA PRO A 78 5.35 4.19 -3.96
C PRO A 78 5.47 5.63 -3.45
N SER A 79 4.38 6.39 -3.40
CA SER A 79 4.36 7.75 -2.84
C SER A 79 4.39 7.75 -1.31
N SER A 80 3.93 6.65 -0.68
CA SER A 80 3.80 6.52 0.77
C SER A 80 4.78 5.49 1.36
N TRP A 81 5.09 4.43 0.62
CA TRP A 81 5.98 3.35 1.05
C TRP A 81 6.95 2.97 -0.06
N LYS A 82 8.24 2.98 0.24
CA LYS A 82 9.28 2.72 -0.76
C LYS A 82 9.16 1.29 -1.30
N PRO A 83 9.33 1.05 -2.61
CA PRO A 83 9.19 -0.26 -3.23
C PRO A 83 10.02 -1.38 -2.58
N ARG A 84 11.19 -1.07 -2.01
CA ARG A 84 12.01 -2.08 -1.29
C ARG A 84 11.33 -2.66 -0.03
N GLY A 85 10.36 -1.94 0.52
CA GLY A 85 9.56 -2.37 1.67
C GLY A 85 8.21 -2.95 1.29
N PHE A 86 7.92 -3.11 -0.01
CA PHE A 86 6.71 -3.77 -0.47
C PHE A 86 6.69 -5.24 -0.07
N CYS A 87 5.50 -5.74 0.22
CA CYS A 87 5.33 -7.15 0.51
C CYS A 87 5.21 -7.97 -0.78
N LYS A 88 5.41 -9.29 -0.68
CA LYS A 88 5.33 -10.22 -1.82
C LYS A 88 3.97 -10.31 -2.53
N ARG A 89 2.95 -9.55 -2.09
CA ARG A 89 1.61 -9.53 -2.70
C ARG A 89 1.22 -8.18 -3.30
N HIS A 90 1.92 -7.11 -2.94
CA HIS A 90 1.59 -5.74 -3.34
C HIS A 90 2.84 -5.10 -3.91
N HIS A 91 2.97 -5.12 -5.24
CA HIS A 91 4.18 -4.70 -5.95
C HIS A 91 4.10 -3.28 -6.52
N GLY A 92 3.01 -2.57 -6.23
CA GLY A 92 2.67 -1.32 -6.87
C GLY A 92 2.11 -1.49 -8.28
N ILE A 93 1.86 -0.34 -8.90
CA ILE A 93 1.43 -0.24 -10.29
C ILE A 93 2.70 -0.28 -11.14
N SER A 94 2.80 -1.23 -12.07
CA SER A 94 3.91 -1.27 -13.02
C SER A 94 3.72 -0.23 -14.13
N GLU A 95 4.79 0.11 -14.86
CA GLU A 95 4.68 0.97 -16.05
C GLU A 95 3.70 0.39 -17.10
N GLU A 96 3.57 -0.94 -17.14
CA GLU A 96 2.65 -1.64 -18.02
C GLU A 96 1.19 -1.42 -17.58
N ASP A 97 0.95 -1.42 -16.26
CA ASP A 97 -0.35 -1.14 -15.67
C ASP A 97 -0.78 0.32 -15.87
N ASP A 98 0.17 1.26 -15.89
CA ASP A 98 -0.05 2.70 -16.11
C ASP A 98 0.19 3.15 -17.57
N SER A 99 -0.03 2.25 -18.52
CA SER A 99 0.16 2.55 -19.96
C SER A 99 -1.17 2.76 -20.68
N GLU A 100 -1.16 3.44 -21.83
CA GLU A 100 -2.33 3.50 -22.72
C GLU A 100 -2.83 2.11 -23.12
N ARG A 101 -1.95 1.10 -23.09
CA ARG A 101 -2.33 -0.29 -23.34
C ARG A 101 -3.29 -0.84 -22.28
N ALA A 102 -3.21 -0.38 -21.04
CA ALA A 102 -4.17 -0.73 -20.00
C ALA A 102 -5.59 -0.24 -20.35
N LEU A 103 -5.72 0.89 -21.07
CA LEU A 103 -7.02 1.37 -21.56
C LEU A 103 -7.64 0.39 -22.55
N LEU A 104 -6.84 -0.33 -23.34
CA LEU A 104 -7.32 -1.35 -24.28
C LEU A 104 -8.00 -2.54 -23.57
N ALA A 105 -7.77 -2.72 -22.26
CA ALA A 105 -8.47 -3.73 -21.48
C ALA A 105 -9.92 -3.32 -21.12
N LEU A 106 -10.26 -2.03 -21.17
CA LEU A 106 -11.61 -1.54 -20.89
C LEU A 106 -12.58 -1.84 -22.05
N PRO A 107 -13.88 -2.04 -21.82
CA PRO A 107 -14.86 -2.11 -22.91
C PRO A 107 -14.82 -0.89 -23.83
N GLU A 108 -15.08 -1.08 -25.12
CA GLU A 108 -15.01 -0.02 -26.13
C GLU A 108 -15.87 1.20 -25.75
N GLN A 109 -17.12 0.96 -25.32
CA GLN A 109 -18.02 2.02 -24.91
C GLN A 109 -17.42 2.91 -23.81
N ILE A 110 -16.77 2.31 -22.80
CA ILE A 110 -16.18 3.02 -21.67
C ILE A 110 -14.97 3.84 -22.13
N ARG A 111 -14.10 3.25 -22.97
CA ARG A 111 -12.96 3.98 -23.54
C ARG A 111 -13.40 5.26 -24.25
N TRP A 112 -14.36 5.17 -25.16
CA TRP A 112 -14.81 6.31 -25.97
C TRP A 112 -15.49 7.39 -25.15
N THR A 113 -16.33 7.01 -24.18
CA THR A 113 -17.09 8.00 -23.40
C THR A 113 -16.27 8.65 -22.31
N CYS A 114 -15.33 7.93 -21.70
CA CYS A 114 -14.62 8.40 -20.51
C CYS A 114 -13.27 9.05 -20.83
N ALA A 115 -12.56 8.63 -21.89
CA ALA A 115 -11.26 9.18 -22.25
C ALA A 115 -11.24 10.72 -22.35
N PRO A 116 -12.13 11.40 -23.12
CA PRO A 116 -12.08 12.85 -23.24
C PRO A 116 -12.35 13.56 -21.91
N VAL A 117 -13.22 13.00 -21.05
CA VAL A 117 -13.53 13.58 -19.73
C VAL A 117 -12.33 13.43 -18.78
N ILE A 118 -11.65 12.28 -18.82
CA ILE A 118 -10.45 12.03 -18.01
C ILE A 118 -9.32 12.96 -18.46
N GLU A 119 -9.08 13.08 -19.77
CA GLU A 119 -8.06 13.97 -20.34
C GLU A 119 -8.29 15.43 -19.98
N GLU A 120 -9.55 15.91 -20.07
CA GLU A 120 -9.91 17.27 -19.65
C GLU A 120 -9.66 17.48 -18.15
N ALA A 121 -10.05 16.53 -17.31
CA ALA A 121 -9.83 16.61 -15.87
C ALA A 121 -8.34 16.62 -15.50
N VAL A 122 -7.51 15.81 -16.18
CA VAL A 122 -6.06 15.77 -16.01
C VAL A 122 -5.43 17.10 -16.44
N ALA A 123 -5.85 17.64 -17.59
CA ALA A 123 -5.37 18.93 -18.08
C ALA A 123 -5.72 20.07 -17.11
N PHE A 124 -6.92 20.06 -16.53
CA PHE A 124 -7.33 21.02 -15.51
C PHE A 124 -6.50 20.90 -14.22
N ALA A 125 -6.21 19.69 -13.76
CA ALA A 125 -5.43 19.48 -12.54
C ALA A 125 -3.92 19.76 -12.71
N SER A 126 -3.43 19.75 -13.96
CA SER A 126 -2.01 19.95 -14.30
C SER A 126 -1.65 21.38 -14.69
N GLY A 127 -2.65 22.29 -14.78
CA GLY A 127 -2.49 23.72 -15.08
C GLY A 127 -2.69 24.59 -13.86
#